data_AF-A0A1M5EXM3-F1
#
_entry.id   AF-A0A1M5EXM3-F1
#
_cell.length_a   1.000
_cell.length_b   1.000
_cell.length_c   1.000
_cell.angle_alpha   90.00
_cell.angle_beta   90.00
_cell.angle_gamma   90.00
#
_symmetry.space_group_name_H-M   'P 1'
#
loop_
_entity.id
_entity.type
_entity.pdbx_description
1 polymer ?
#
loop_
_entity_poly.entity_id
_entity_poly.type
_entity_poly.pdbx_seq_one_letter_code
_entity_poly.pdbx_strand_id
1 'polypeptide(L)' 'MPRLVILPIARADLIEIGDFIAQDNPERALSFMTEIEDKMQEAAKRPESFPARDDVCQGSAQPGMDAI' A
#
# COMPACT_ATOMS: atom_id res chain seq x y z
N MET A 1 -8.58 -10.34 12.45
CA MET A 1 -8.35 -9.07 11.72
C MET A 1 -7.06 -9.22 10.94
N PRO A 2 -7.07 -9.01 9.63
CA PRO A 2 -5.85 -9.05 8.82
C PRO A 2 -4.86 -7.99 9.29
N ARG A 3 -3.57 -8.35 9.29
CA ARG A 3 -2.49 -7.46 9.73
C ARG A 3 -1.90 -6.76 8.51
N LEU A 4 -2.02 -5.44 8.46
CA LEU A 4 -1.30 -4.61 7.50
C LEU A 4 0.16 -4.44 7.96
N VAL A 5 1.11 -4.77 7.10
CA VAL A 5 2.56 -4.58 7.33
C VAL A 5 3.13 -3.80 6.15
N ILE A 6 3.80 -2.68 6.43
CA ILE A 6 4.50 -1.89 5.41
C ILE A 6 5.96 -2.33 5.40
N LEU A 7 6.43 -2.82 4.26
CA LEU A 7 7.83 -3.22 4.10
C LEU A 7 8.74 -1.98 4.10
N PRO A 8 10.00 -2.09 4.55
CA PRO A 8 10.92 -0.96 4.58
C PRO A 8 11.09 -0.26 3.23
N ILE A 9 11.14 -1.02 2.13
CA ILE A 9 11.24 -0.46 0.78
C ILE A 9 9.98 0.32 0.39
N ALA A 10 8.79 -0.24 0.65
CA ALA A 10 7.53 0.44 0.40
C ALA A 10 7.39 1.73 1.21
N ARG A 11 7.95 1.77 2.43
CA ARG A 11 8.00 3.00 3.22
C ARG A 11 8.89 4.06 2.58
N ALA A 12 10.04 3.67 2.03
CA ALA A 12 10.93 4.59 1.32
C ALA A 12 10.23 5.17 0.08
N ASP A 13 9.51 4.33 -0.68
CA ASP A 13 8.74 4.78 -1.84
C ASP A 13 7.67 5.82 -1.45
N LEU A 14 6.94 5.60 -0.35
CA LEU A 14 5.95 6.56 0.15
C LEU A 14 6.56 7.91 0.52
N ILE A 15 7.75 7.90 1.12
CA ILE A 15 8.49 9.12 1.47
C ILE A 15 8.91 9.85 0.20
N GLU A 16 9.49 9.15 -0.77
CA GLU A 16 9.93 9.74 -2.04
C GLU A 16 8.76 10.37 -2.81
N ILE A 17 7.62 9.68 -2.86
CA ILE A 17 6.39 10.20 -3.48
C ILE A 17 5.89 11.45 -2.75
N GLY A 18 5.86 11.42 -1.42
CA GLY A 18 5.45 12.56 -0.60
C GLY A 18 6.33 13.79 -0.83
N ASP A 19 7.65 13.59 -0.80
CA ASP A 19 8.64 14.64 -1.05
C ASP A 19 8.55 15.17 -2.48
N PHE A 20 8.27 14.31 -3.46
CA PHE A 20 8.05 14.73 -4.84
C PHE A 20 6.84 15.65 -4.99
N ILE A 21 5.70 15.28 -4.39
CA ILE A 21 4.49 16.10 -4.45
C ILE A 21 4.68 17.41 -3.67
N ALA A 22 5.37 17.37 -2.53
CA ALA A 22 5.59 18.52 -1.67
C ALA A 22 6.45 19.62 -2.31
N GLN A 23 7.28 19.29 -3.31
CA GLN A 23 8.03 20.27 -4.08
C GLN A 23 7.13 21.27 -4.82
N ASP A 24 5.94 20.84 -5.23
CA ASP A 24 4.94 21.69 -5.90
C ASP A 24 3.83 22.12 -4.93
N ASN A 25 3.28 21.16 -4.18
CA ASN A 25 2.14 21.40 -3.30
C ASN A 25 2.20 20.54 -2.02
N PRO A 26 2.72 21.10 -0.90
CA PRO A 26 2.80 20.41 0.38
C PRO A 26 1.45 19.95 0.95
N GLU A 27 0.39 20.73 0.77
CA GLU A 27 -0.95 20.37 1.25
C GLU A 27 -1.51 19.17 0.47
N ARG A 28 -1.21 19.09 -0.83
CA ARG A 28 -1.55 17.93 -1.67
C ARG A 28 -0.80 16.68 -1.20
N ALA A 29 0.47 16.79 -0.81
CA ALA A 29 1.25 15.65 -0.33
C ALA A 29 0.61 15.03 0.92
N LEU A 30 0.20 15.84 1.89
CA LEU A 30 -0.49 15.38 3.09
C LEU A 30 -1.81 14.68 2.77
N SER A 31 -2.61 15.30 1.90
CA SER A 31 -3.89 14.73 1.47
C SER A 31 -3.67 13.40 0.74
N PHE A 32 -2.63 13.30 -0.11
CA PHE A 32 -2.32 12.09 -0.88
C PHE A 32 -1.89 10.93 0.02
N MET A 33 -1.04 11.21 1.02
CA MET A 33 -0.63 10.19 1.99
C MET A 33 -1.83 9.65 2.77
N THR A 34 -2.79 10.52 3.11
CA THR A 34 -4.04 10.11 3.77
C THR A 34 -4.89 9.21 2.86
N GLU A 35 -5.02 9.55 1.58
CA GLU A 35 -5.73 8.72 0.58
C GLU A 35 -5.08 7.34 0.40
N ILE A 36 -3.74 7.28 0.42
CA ILE A 36 -3.01 6.01 0.33
C ILE A 36 -3.24 5.17 1.58
N GLU A 37 -3.16 5.77 2.78
CA GLU A 37 -3.39 5.04 4.02
C GLU A 37 -4.80 4.44 4.07
N ASP A 38 -5.82 5.20 3.67
CA ASP A 38 -7.20 4.73 3.60
C ASP A 38 -7.33 3.53 2.65
N LYS A 39 -6.75 3.62 1.45
CA LYS A 39 -6.71 2.50 0.51
C LYS A 39 -5.99 1.27 1.05
N MET A 40 -4.88 1.44 1.76
CA MET A 40 -4.17 0.32 2.39
C MET A 40 -5.04 -0.36 3.47
N GLN A 41 -5.79 0.44 4.24
CA GLN A 41 -6.73 -0.10 5.22
C GLN A 41 -7.91 -0.82 4.56
N GLU A 42 -8.45 -0.27 3.47
CA GLU A 42 -9.50 -0.93 2.68
C GLU A 42 -9.00 -2.26 2.11
N ALA A 43 -7.80 -2.29 1.52
CA ALA A 43 -7.17 -3.51 1.00
C ALA A 43 -6.95 -4.55 2.08
N ALA A 44 -6.51 -4.13 3.27
CA ALA A 44 -6.41 -5.03 4.41
C ALA A 44 -7.79 -5.57 4.82
N LYS A 45 -8.83 -4.74 4.88
CA LYS A 45 -10.19 -5.14 5.28
C LYS A 45 -10.88 -6.05 4.26
N ARG A 46 -10.61 -5.86 2.97
CA ARG A 46 -11.26 -6.54 1.83
C ARG A 46 -10.23 -6.96 0.78
N PRO A 47 -9.37 -7.94 1.07
CA PRO A 47 -8.32 -8.36 0.15
C PRO A 47 -8.87 -8.85 -1.20
N GLU A 48 -10.06 -9.45 -1.25
CA GLU A 48 -10.69 -9.86 -2.52
C GLU A 48 -11.03 -8.70 -3.47
N SER A 49 -11.09 -7.46 -2.97
CA SER A 49 -11.29 -6.26 -3.82
C SER A 49 -10.02 -5.87 -4.59
N PHE A 50 -8.87 -6.45 -4.25
CA PHE A 50 -7.57 -6.19 -4.84
C PHE A 50 -7.05 -7.47 -5.49
N PRO A 51 -7.37 -7.72 -6.77
CA PRO A 51 -7.02 -8.98 -7.44
C PRO A 51 -5.51 -9.16 -7.53
N ALA A 52 -5.06 -10.40 -7.38
CA ALA A 52 -3.66 -10.77 -7.59
C ALA A 52 -3.21 -10.34 -8.99
N ARG A 53 -2.01 -9.79 -9.06
CA ARG A 53 -1.34 -9.43 -10.32
C ARG A 53 -0.19 -10.39 -10.53
N ASP A 54 -0.54 -11.64 -10.82
CA ASP A 54 0.44 -12.70 -11.12
C ASP A 54 1.30 -12.38 -12.34
N ASP A 55 0.85 -11.45 -13.20
CA ASP A 55 1.60 -10.90 -14.33
C ASP A 55 2.74 -9.96 -13.92
N VAL A 56 2.70 -9.38 -12.71
CA VAL A 56 3.73 -8.48 -12.18
C VAL A 56 4.66 -9.21 -11.20
N CYS A 57 4.10 -10.10 -10.39
CA CYS A 57 4.85 -11.01 -9.53
C CYS A 57 3.92 -12.17 -9.14
N GLN A 58 4.34 -13.43 -9.34
CA GLN A 58 3.55 -14.58 -8.92
C GLN A 58 3.25 -14.49 -7.42
N GLY A 59 1.96 -14.42 -7.05
CA GLY A 59 1.51 -14.38 -5.65
C GLY A 59 1.35 -13.00 -5.00
N SER A 60 1.24 -11.90 -5.77
CA SER A 60 1.09 -10.53 -5.21
C SER A 60 -0.21 -10.26 -4.44
N ALA A 61 -1.19 -11.18 -4.45
CA ALA A 61 -2.22 -11.26 -3.42
C ALA A 61 -2.25 -12.69 -2.88
N GLN A 62 -1.58 -12.95 -1.75
CA GLN A 62 -1.64 -14.26 -1.09
C GLN A 62 -2.93 -14.38 -0.27
N PRO A 63 -3.83 -15.32 -0.57
CA PRO A 63 -4.74 -15.88 0.40
C PRO A 63 -4.02 -16.97 1.20
N GLY A 64 -4.07 -16.90 2.52
CA GLY A 64 -3.74 -18.01 3.42
C GLY A 64 -2.28 -18.48 3.38
N MET A 65 -1.43 -17.89 4.22
CA MET A 65 -0.17 -18.53 4.61
C MET A 65 -0.49 -19.54 5.72
N ASP A 66 -0.91 -20.74 5.32
CA ASP A 66 -1.04 -21.90 6.21
C ASP A 66 0.33 -22.57 6.47
N ALA A 67 0.48 -23.04 7.71
CA ALA A 67 1.47 -23.96 8.25
C ALA A 67 2.89 -23.44 8.58
N ILE A 68 3.09 -23.12 9.87
CA ILE A 68 4.14 -23.74 10.69
C ILE A 68 3.52 -24.20 12.01
#